data_AF-A0A954TNH2-F1
#
_entry.id   AF-A0A954TNH2-F1
#
_cell.length_a   1.000
_cell.length_b   1.000
_cell.length_c   1.000
_cell.angle_alpha   90.00
_cell.angle_beta   90.00
_cell.angle_gamma   90.00
#
_symmetry.space_group_name_H-M   'P 1'
#
loop_
_entity.id
_entity.type
_entity.pdbx_description
1 polymer ?
#
loop_
_entity_poly.entity_id
_entity_poly.type
_entity_poly.pdbx_seq_one_letter_code
_entity_poly.pdbx_strand_id
1 'polypeptide(L)'
;MVIAISLVHTSVGAATPAESLLNQPDSWFAGDEGRKAVECILTWQSQHGDWPKNKDTTKKQFDGDSSKLKGTFDNGATTGELRVLAKAFRVTGDSRYQQAFFKGFDHILRAQYPNGGWPQYFPLSDKYHRHITFNDGSMIRILEFLRDTSASTDFALLDENRHALAHHAFDRGVDCIVKCQVVIDGAPTVWCAQHDEVTLAPADARSYELASLSGAESAGIVRFLMTLDNPSPDVVRAVKGAVAWFESSRIDGYRYNRSSNETNLIKDPNARPLWARFYELKSNRPFFCDRDGVVKYDIQEIGAERRGGYTWYGNWGQTVLNEYAKWLKR
;
A
#
# COMPACT_ATOMS: atom_id res chain seq x y z
N MET A 1 22.58 19.35 16.59
CA MET A 1 21.17 19.74 16.81
C MET A 1 20.33 18.99 15.79
N VAL A 2 19.86 17.79 16.14
CA VAL A 2 19.03 16.98 15.24
C VAL A 2 17.65 17.61 15.26
N ILE A 3 17.28 18.29 14.17
CA ILE A 3 15.92 18.78 13.99
C ILE A 3 15.06 17.53 13.89
N ALA A 4 14.22 17.29 14.91
CA ALA A 4 13.14 16.32 14.82
C ALA A 4 12.17 16.83 13.74
N ILE A 5 12.40 16.39 12.51
CA ILE A 5 11.41 16.53 11.46
C ILE A 5 10.28 15.60 11.88
N SER A 6 9.19 16.17 12.39
CA SER A 6 7.91 15.47 12.47
C SER A 6 7.57 15.03 11.05
N LEU A 7 7.94 13.80 10.70
CA LEU A 7 7.46 13.12 9.52
C LEU A 7 5.97 12.96 9.73
N VAL A 8 5.17 13.88 9.19
CA VAL A 8 3.74 13.66 9.02
C VAL A 8 3.62 12.48 8.08
N HIS A 9 3.39 11.30 8.65
CA HIS A 9 3.20 10.06 7.91
C HIS A 9 1.87 10.18 7.17
N THR A 10 1.89 10.66 5.93
CA THR A 10 0.73 10.59 5.05
C THR A 10 0.65 9.17 4.51
N SER A 11 0.17 8.23 5.34
CA SER A 11 -0.04 6.86 4.91
C SER A 11 -0.97 6.80 3.70
N VAL A 12 -0.70 5.86 2.80
CA VAL A 12 -1.45 5.69 1.55
C VAL A 12 -2.86 5.11 1.77
N GLY A 13 -3.23 4.75 3.00
CA GLY A 13 -4.60 4.35 3.35
C GLY A 13 -4.94 4.59 4.83
N ALA A 14 -6.17 4.23 5.22
CA ALA A 14 -6.62 4.29 6.61
C ALA A 14 -5.71 3.47 7.54
N ALA A 15 -5.50 3.97 8.76
CA ALA A 15 -4.70 3.28 9.76
C ALA A 15 -5.38 1.98 10.18
N THR A 16 -4.61 0.88 10.27
CA THR A 16 -5.11 -0.36 10.88
C THR A 16 -5.34 -0.17 12.39
N PRO A 17 -6.07 -1.08 13.07
CA PRO A 17 -6.18 -1.04 14.53
C PRO A 17 -4.82 -1.02 15.23
N ALA A 18 -3.83 -1.79 14.73
CA ALA A 18 -2.47 -1.77 15.25
C ALA A 18 -1.78 -0.42 15.01
N GLU A 19 -1.82 0.12 13.78
CA GLU A 19 -1.23 1.44 13.48
C GLU A 19 -1.82 2.56 14.34
N SER A 20 -3.10 2.46 14.70
CA SER A 20 -3.77 3.44 15.57
C SER A 20 -3.16 3.50 16.98
N LEU A 21 -2.55 2.41 17.47
CA LEU A 21 -1.86 2.40 18.76
C LEU A 21 -0.58 3.23 18.78
N LEU A 22 0.01 3.53 17.62
CA LEU A 22 1.23 4.35 17.55
C LEU A 22 1.02 5.78 18.07
N ASN A 23 -0.23 6.26 18.08
CA ASN A 23 -0.62 7.54 18.64
C ASN A 23 -0.62 7.56 20.18
N GLN A 24 -0.56 6.40 20.84
CA GLN A 24 -0.52 6.32 22.29
C GLN A 24 0.86 6.74 22.84
N PRO A 25 0.91 7.40 24.01
CA PRO A 25 2.17 7.81 24.62
C PRO A 25 2.95 6.61 25.19
N ASP A 26 4.25 6.77 25.42
CA ASP A 26 5.10 5.72 26.00
C ASP A 26 4.57 5.21 27.35
N SER A 27 3.98 6.08 28.18
CA SER A 27 3.36 5.69 29.45
C SER A 27 2.22 4.69 29.29
N TRP A 28 1.49 4.74 28.16
CA TRP A 28 0.44 3.77 27.85
C TRP A 28 1.04 2.40 27.53
N PHE A 29 2.11 2.35 26.72
CA PHE A 29 2.85 1.12 26.42
C PHE A 29 3.49 0.49 27.66
N ALA A 30 3.93 1.31 28.60
CA ALA A 30 4.46 0.84 29.89
C ALA A 30 3.37 0.32 30.84
N GLY A 31 2.12 0.76 30.67
CA GLY A 31 0.97 0.40 31.51
C GLY A 31 0.27 -0.91 31.10
N ASP A 32 -0.66 -1.36 31.94
CA ASP A 32 -1.35 -2.65 31.78
C ASP A 32 -2.18 -2.73 30.49
N GLU A 33 -2.82 -1.64 30.09
CA GLU A 33 -3.61 -1.59 28.85
C GLU A 33 -2.72 -1.77 27.62
N GLY A 34 -1.61 -1.04 27.54
CA GLY A 34 -0.66 -1.17 26.43
C GLY A 34 -0.03 -2.55 26.37
N ARG A 35 0.42 -3.08 27.51
CA ARG A 35 0.93 -4.46 27.58
C ARG A 35 -0.10 -5.46 27.08
N LYS A 36 -1.35 -5.41 27.56
CA LYS A 36 -2.43 -6.32 27.10
C LYS A 36 -2.67 -6.24 25.59
N ALA A 37 -2.63 -5.05 25.02
CA ALA A 37 -2.82 -4.87 23.57
C ALA A 37 -1.65 -5.48 22.77
N VAL A 38 -0.41 -5.28 23.21
CA VAL A 38 0.77 -5.85 22.55
C VAL A 38 0.84 -7.38 22.74
N GLU A 39 0.43 -7.90 23.89
CA GLU A 39 0.26 -9.35 24.09
C GLU A 39 -0.76 -9.95 23.13
N CYS A 40 -1.87 -9.24 22.84
CA CYS A 40 -2.79 -9.68 21.80
C CYS A 40 -2.07 -9.76 20.45
N ILE A 41 -1.35 -8.70 20.04
CA ILE A 41 -0.61 -8.68 18.77
C ILE A 41 0.35 -9.87 18.64
N LEU A 42 1.08 -10.22 19.71
CA LEU A 42 1.99 -11.36 19.71
C LEU A 42 1.28 -12.68 19.35
N THR A 43 0.09 -12.92 19.91
CA THR A 43 -0.67 -14.16 19.64
C THR A 43 -1.18 -14.27 18.20
N TRP A 44 -1.27 -13.15 17.49
CA TRP A 44 -1.68 -13.09 16.08
C TRP A 44 -0.51 -13.14 15.09
N GLN A 45 0.72 -13.37 15.53
CA GLN A 45 1.85 -13.55 14.62
C GLN A 45 1.86 -14.98 14.06
N SER A 46 1.92 -15.12 12.73
CA SER A 46 2.00 -16.43 12.09
C SER A 46 3.34 -17.13 12.36
N GLN A 47 3.43 -18.40 11.96
CA GLN A 47 4.70 -19.13 11.95
C GLN A 47 5.79 -18.48 11.08
N HIS A 48 5.41 -17.68 10.07
CA HIS A 48 6.34 -17.03 9.15
C HIS A 48 6.81 -15.65 9.64
N GLY A 49 6.02 -14.98 10.49
CA GLY A 49 6.34 -13.68 11.07
C GLY A 49 5.39 -12.55 10.68
N ASP A 50 4.38 -12.83 9.87
CA ASP A 50 3.38 -11.87 9.38
C ASP A 50 2.04 -11.96 10.14
N TRP A 51 1.15 -10.98 9.91
CA TRP A 51 -0.15 -10.84 10.57
C TRP A 51 -1.32 -10.90 9.58
N PRO A 52 -2.52 -11.34 10.01
CA PRO A 52 -3.67 -11.43 9.13
C PRO A 52 -4.28 -10.05 8.83
N LYS A 53 -4.78 -9.87 7.60
CA LYS A 53 -5.57 -8.70 7.24
C LYS A 53 -6.97 -8.70 7.82
N ASN A 54 -7.57 -7.51 7.91
CA ASN A 54 -8.97 -7.29 8.29
C ASN A 54 -9.33 -7.91 9.65
N LYS A 55 -8.37 -7.96 10.58
CA LYS A 55 -8.54 -8.40 11.97
C LYS A 55 -8.06 -7.30 12.91
N ASP A 56 -8.76 -7.13 14.01
CA ASP A 56 -8.29 -6.29 15.12
C ASP A 56 -7.39 -7.16 16.00
N THR A 57 -6.09 -7.11 15.72
CA THR A 57 -5.04 -7.89 16.41
C THR A 57 -4.76 -7.36 17.82
N THR A 58 -5.39 -6.26 18.23
CA THR A 58 -5.04 -5.50 19.45
C THR A 58 -5.97 -5.75 20.63
N LYS A 59 -7.19 -6.28 20.41
CA LYS A 59 -8.22 -6.35 21.46
C LYS A 59 -8.41 -7.70 22.11
N LYS A 60 -8.19 -8.78 21.35
CA LYS A 60 -8.42 -10.15 21.80
C LYS A 60 -7.25 -11.01 21.39
N GLN A 61 -6.78 -11.86 22.30
CA GLN A 61 -5.79 -12.89 21.96
C GLN A 61 -6.37 -13.87 20.93
N PHE A 62 -5.50 -14.37 20.06
CA PHE A 62 -5.85 -15.44 19.14
C PHE A 62 -6.08 -16.73 19.94
N ASP A 63 -7.27 -17.32 19.80
CA ASP A 63 -7.70 -18.55 20.47
C ASP A 63 -7.82 -19.74 19.51
N GLY A 64 -7.36 -19.58 18.27
CA GLY A 64 -7.34 -20.62 17.26
C GLY A 64 -6.03 -21.42 17.23
N ASP A 65 -5.96 -22.34 16.27
CA ASP A 65 -4.76 -23.12 15.97
C ASP A 65 -3.71 -22.23 15.27
N SER A 66 -2.63 -21.90 15.97
CA SER A 66 -1.57 -21.02 15.48
C SER A 66 -0.85 -21.56 14.25
N SER A 67 -0.88 -22.88 14.02
CA SER A 67 -0.33 -23.49 12.79
C SER A 67 -1.14 -23.17 11.54
N LYS A 68 -2.41 -22.78 11.71
CA LYS A 68 -3.32 -22.40 10.61
C LYS A 68 -3.40 -20.90 10.38
N LEU A 69 -2.75 -20.11 11.23
CA LEU A 69 -2.72 -18.67 11.11
C LEU A 69 -1.87 -18.26 9.90
N LYS A 70 -2.46 -17.49 8.99
CA LYS A 70 -1.80 -17.00 7.77
C LYS A 70 -1.81 -15.48 7.79
N GLY A 71 -0.63 -14.88 7.69
CA GLY A 71 -0.50 -13.45 7.49
C GLY A 71 -0.43 -13.06 6.02
N THR A 72 -0.22 -11.77 5.79
CA THR A 72 -0.18 -11.13 4.48
C THR A 72 0.43 -9.73 4.61
N PHE A 73 0.75 -9.11 3.47
CA PHE A 73 1.09 -7.68 3.40
C PHE A 73 -0.09 -6.82 2.91
N ASP A 74 -1.23 -7.44 2.59
CA ASP A 74 -2.43 -6.78 2.10
C ASP A 74 -3.16 -5.98 3.20
N ASN A 75 -3.90 -4.93 2.81
CA ASN A 75 -4.71 -4.09 3.69
C ASN A 75 -3.98 -3.57 4.95
N GLY A 76 -2.68 -3.29 4.82
CA GLY A 76 -1.86 -2.73 5.91
C GLY A 76 -1.50 -3.71 7.03
N ALA A 77 -1.75 -5.01 6.83
CA ALA A 77 -1.29 -6.02 7.76
C ALA A 77 0.24 -6.09 7.84
N THR A 78 0.75 -6.58 8.97
CA THR A 78 2.16 -6.83 9.26
C THR A 78 2.96 -5.56 9.56
N THR A 79 2.97 -4.56 8.68
CA THR A 79 3.82 -3.37 8.88
C THR A 79 3.37 -2.49 10.06
N GLY A 80 2.07 -2.49 10.37
CA GLY A 80 1.51 -1.80 11.53
C GLY A 80 1.90 -2.47 12.84
N GLU A 81 1.70 -3.78 12.92
CA GLU A 81 2.09 -4.60 14.07
C GLU A 81 3.59 -4.52 14.35
N LEU A 82 4.43 -4.54 13.31
CA LEU A 82 5.88 -4.38 13.47
C LEU A 82 6.28 -3.02 14.08
N ARG A 83 5.65 -1.92 13.65
CA ARG A 83 5.89 -0.60 14.27
C ARG A 83 5.51 -0.60 15.75
N VAL A 84 4.37 -1.21 16.08
CA VAL A 84 3.90 -1.30 17.47
C VAL A 84 4.87 -2.13 18.31
N LEU A 85 5.38 -3.25 17.80
CA LEU A 85 6.34 -4.09 18.49
C LEU A 85 7.69 -3.39 18.72
N ALA A 86 8.17 -2.63 17.72
CA ALA A 86 9.39 -1.83 17.86
C ALA A 86 9.26 -0.77 18.96
N LYS A 87 8.16 0.01 18.94
CA LYS A 87 7.86 1.00 19.99
C LYS A 87 7.70 0.35 21.36
N ALA A 88 6.96 -0.76 21.44
CA ALA A 88 6.76 -1.48 22.69
C ALA A 88 8.10 -1.99 23.26
N PHE A 89 8.97 -2.56 22.43
CA PHE A 89 10.30 -3.00 22.86
C PHE A 89 11.15 -1.83 23.37
N ARG A 90 11.18 -0.69 22.66
CA ARG A 90 11.92 0.50 23.12
C ARG A 90 11.46 0.94 24.51
N VAL A 91 10.15 0.91 24.77
CA VAL A 91 9.57 1.37 26.03
C VAL A 91 9.78 0.37 27.18
N THR A 92 9.61 -0.93 26.92
CA THR A 92 9.54 -1.94 27.99
C THR A 92 10.80 -2.78 28.14
N GLY A 93 11.63 -2.89 27.10
CA GLY A 93 12.75 -3.81 27.02
C GLY A 93 12.35 -5.29 26.93
N ASP A 94 11.07 -5.62 26.70
CA ASP A 94 10.63 -7.02 26.67
C ASP A 94 11.12 -7.71 25.39
N SER A 95 12.05 -8.65 25.57
CA SER A 95 12.69 -9.40 24.48
C SER A 95 11.71 -10.17 23.59
N ARG A 96 10.49 -10.50 24.06
CA ARG A 96 9.46 -11.16 23.24
C ARG A 96 8.99 -10.25 22.10
N TYR A 97 8.87 -8.95 22.35
CA TYR A 97 8.51 -7.97 21.33
C TYR A 97 9.61 -7.82 20.28
N GLN A 98 10.87 -7.82 20.72
CA GLN A 98 12.04 -7.80 19.83
C GLN A 98 12.11 -9.04 18.95
N GLN A 99 11.91 -10.23 19.53
CA GLN A 99 11.93 -11.49 18.79
C GLN A 99 10.82 -11.54 17.74
N ALA A 100 9.60 -11.14 18.11
CA ALA A 100 8.48 -11.07 17.18
C ALA A 100 8.74 -10.03 16.07
N PHE A 101 9.31 -8.87 16.42
CA PHE A 101 9.70 -7.86 15.45
C PHE A 101 10.69 -8.41 14.42
N PHE A 102 11.80 -9.01 14.86
CA PHE A 102 12.80 -9.55 13.94
C PHE A 102 12.24 -10.65 13.04
N LYS A 103 11.37 -11.51 13.58
CA LYS A 103 10.73 -12.56 12.78
C LYS A 103 9.93 -11.98 11.60
N GLY A 104 9.17 -10.91 11.83
CA GLY A 104 8.40 -10.26 10.76
C GLY A 104 9.25 -9.36 9.85
N PHE A 105 10.25 -8.66 10.40
CA PHE A 105 11.22 -7.90 9.61
C PHE A 105 11.99 -8.81 8.63
N ASP A 106 12.54 -9.93 9.11
CA ASP A 106 13.24 -10.91 8.30
C ASP A 106 12.28 -11.61 7.32
N HIS A 107 10.99 -11.70 7.63
CA HIS A 107 9.97 -12.19 6.71
C HIS A 107 9.74 -11.23 5.53
N ILE A 108 9.64 -9.92 5.77
CA ILE A 108 9.55 -8.90 4.72
C ILE A 108 10.76 -8.97 3.79
N LEU A 109 11.98 -9.06 4.34
CA LEU A 109 13.20 -9.14 3.55
C LEU A 109 13.25 -10.42 2.69
N ARG A 110 12.87 -11.57 3.25
CA ARG A 110 12.83 -12.86 2.51
C ARG A 110 11.76 -12.90 1.43
N ALA A 111 10.66 -12.17 1.61
CA ALA A 111 9.58 -12.13 0.64
C ALA A 111 9.91 -11.29 -0.61
N GLN A 112 10.95 -10.45 -0.56
CA GLN A 112 11.30 -9.58 -1.67
C GLN A 112 11.87 -10.38 -2.83
N TYR A 113 11.32 -10.17 -4.03
CA TYR A 113 11.83 -10.76 -5.25
C TYR A 113 13.23 -10.23 -5.63
N PRO A 114 13.99 -10.96 -6.47
CA PRO A 114 15.26 -10.47 -7.00
C PRO A 114 15.16 -9.13 -7.74
N ASN A 115 14.02 -8.86 -8.40
CA ASN A 115 13.75 -7.59 -9.08
C ASN A 115 13.31 -6.45 -8.14
N GLY A 116 13.17 -6.73 -6.84
CA GLY A 116 12.83 -5.73 -5.82
C GLY A 116 11.35 -5.63 -5.44
N GLY A 117 10.44 -6.30 -6.15
CA GLY A 117 9.01 -6.29 -5.83
C GLY A 117 8.63 -7.18 -4.64
N TRP A 118 7.40 -7.04 -4.16
CA TRP A 118 6.83 -7.90 -3.11
C TRP A 118 5.50 -8.54 -3.53
N PRO A 119 5.26 -9.81 -3.16
CA PRO A 119 3.97 -10.46 -3.33
C PRO A 119 2.93 -9.91 -2.34
N GLN A 120 1.65 -10.25 -2.54
CA GLN A 120 0.60 -9.98 -1.55
C GLN A 120 0.71 -10.93 -0.33
N TYR A 121 1.15 -12.17 -0.57
CA TYR A 121 1.32 -13.22 0.44
C TYR A 121 2.68 -13.91 0.26
N PHE A 122 3.34 -14.25 1.36
CA PHE A 122 4.53 -15.08 1.35
C PHE A 122 4.47 -16.11 2.49
N PRO A 123 4.72 -17.41 2.26
CA PRO A 123 5.14 -18.08 1.02
C PRO A 123 4.17 -17.95 -0.16
N LEU A 124 4.70 -18.12 -1.37
CA LEU A 124 3.95 -17.90 -2.61
C LEU A 124 2.91 -19.00 -2.86
N SER A 125 1.88 -18.63 -3.61
CA SER A 125 0.90 -19.56 -4.18
C SER A 125 0.89 -19.43 -5.71
N ASP A 126 0.28 -20.37 -6.42
CA ASP A 126 0.15 -20.30 -7.88
C ASP A 126 -0.98 -19.36 -8.36
N LYS A 127 -1.53 -18.54 -7.47
CA LYS A 127 -2.58 -17.56 -7.76
C LYS A 127 -2.01 -16.15 -7.81
N TYR A 128 -2.82 -15.18 -8.23
CA TYR A 128 -2.45 -13.77 -8.40
C TYR A 128 -1.75 -13.13 -7.19
N HIS A 129 -1.92 -13.67 -5.98
CA HIS A 129 -1.24 -13.23 -4.76
C HIS A 129 0.30 -13.26 -4.85
N ARG A 130 0.87 -13.98 -5.83
CA ARG A 130 2.30 -13.98 -6.14
C ARG A 130 2.78 -12.71 -6.84
N HIS A 131 1.92 -12.01 -7.56
CA HIS A 131 2.32 -10.85 -8.34
C HIS A 131 2.89 -9.74 -7.46
N ILE A 132 3.73 -8.89 -8.05
CA ILE A 132 4.17 -7.63 -7.42
C ILE A 132 2.91 -6.82 -7.14
N THR A 133 2.63 -6.57 -5.86
CA THR A 133 1.32 -6.08 -5.44
C THR A 133 1.37 -4.64 -4.96
N PHE A 134 0.84 -3.73 -5.77
CA PHE A 134 0.57 -2.34 -5.37
C PHE A 134 -0.81 -2.16 -4.75
N ASN A 135 -1.76 -3.06 -5.07
CA ASN A 135 -3.12 -3.06 -4.55
C ASN A 135 -3.18 -2.82 -3.04
N ASP A 136 -4.11 -1.94 -2.64
CA ASP A 136 -4.34 -1.51 -1.25
C ASP A 136 -3.07 -0.93 -0.58
N GLY A 137 -2.14 -0.41 -1.39
CA GLY A 137 -0.87 0.17 -0.95
C GLY A 137 0.14 -0.84 -0.41
N SER A 138 -0.03 -2.15 -0.68
CA SER A 138 0.76 -3.23 -0.04
C SER A 138 2.27 -3.00 -0.13
N MET A 139 2.83 -2.94 -1.34
CA MET A 139 4.26 -2.68 -1.53
C MET A 139 4.70 -1.29 -1.03
N ILE A 140 3.83 -0.27 -1.13
CA ILE A 140 4.16 1.08 -0.66
C ILE A 140 4.32 1.12 0.86
N ARG A 141 3.44 0.45 1.61
CA ARG A 141 3.54 0.37 3.08
C ARG A 141 4.80 -0.37 3.54
N ILE A 142 5.22 -1.40 2.80
CA ILE A 142 6.51 -2.07 3.03
C ILE A 142 7.66 -1.09 2.83
N LEU A 143 7.65 -0.31 1.74
CA LEU A 143 8.71 0.65 1.47
C LEU A 143 8.75 1.78 2.50
N GLU A 144 7.59 2.30 2.91
CA GLU A 144 7.49 3.26 4.01
C GLU A 144 8.07 2.65 5.30
N PHE A 145 7.72 1.40 5.63
CA PHE A 145 8.29 0.70 6.78
C PHE A 145 9.80 0.58 6.73
N LEU A 146 10.35 0.12 5.61
CA LEU A 146 11.80 -0.02 5.44
C LEU A 146 12.51 1.32 5.56
N ARG A 147 11.93 2.41 5.03
CA ARG A 147 12.48 3.76 5.20
C ARG A 147 12.41 4.23 6.65
N ASP A 148 11.28 4.02 7.33
CA ASP A 148 11.08 4.44 8.72
C ASP A 148 12.09 3.80 9.66
N THR A 149 12.58 2.59 9.33
CA THR A 149 13.60 1.89 10.14
C THR A 149 14.86 2.70 10.35
N SER A 150 15.20 3.62 9.43
CA SER A 150 16.39 4.49 9.56
C SER A 150 16.06 5.89 10.09
N ALA A 151 14.78 6.22 10.25
CA ALA A 151 14.31 7.58 10.58
C ALA A 151 13.78 7.74 12.01
N SER A 152 13.48 6.65 12.72
CA SER A 152 12.91 6.68 14.07
C SER A 152 13.75 5.92 15.10
N THR A 153 13.81 6.46 16.32
CA THR A 153 14.48 5.81 17.47
C THR A 153 13.75 4.58 17.98
N ASP A 154 12.48 4.37 17.61
CA ASP A 154 11.76 3.11 17.89
C ASP A 154 12.48 1.90 17.28
N PHE A 155 13.26 2.12 16.22
CA PHE A 155 13.99 1.07 15.50
C PHE A 155 15.44 0.88 15.95
N ALA A 156 15.84 1.43 17.10
CA ALA A 156 17.18 1.26 17.65
C ALA A 156 17.54 -0.21 18.01
N LEU A 157 16.58 -1.14 17.92
CA LEU A 157 16.84 -2.58 18.03
C LEU A 157 17.56 -3.19 16.81
N LEU A 158 17.56 -2.51 15.65
CA LEU A 158 18.25 -2.97 14.45
C LEU A 158 19.75 -2.69 14.57
N ASP A 159 20.57 -3.68 14.22
CA ASP A 159 22.01 -3.49 14.06
C ASP A 159 22.35 -2.87 12.69
N GLU A 160 23.60 -2.45 12.51
CA GLU A 160 24.09 -1.84 11.27
C GLU A 160 23.84 -2.71 10.03
N ASN A 161 23.97 -4.05 10.17
CA ASN A 161 23.74 -4.97 9.07
C ASN A 161 22.26 -4.99 8.65
N ARG A 162 21.33 -5.02 9.61
CA ARG A 162 19.91 -4.98 9.31
C ARG A 162 19.46 -3.63 8.75
N HIS A 163 20.03 -2.52 9.20
CA HIS A 163 19.81 -1.22 8.58
C HIS A 163 20.28 -1.22 7.12
N ALA A 164 21.46 -1.76 6.83
CA ALA A 164 21.96 -1.88 5.45
C ALA A 164 21.06 -2.77 4.59
N LEU A 165 20.56 -3.90 5.12
CA LEU A 165 19.61 -4.77 4.43
C LEU A 165 18.27 -4.06 4.15
N ALA A 166 17.75 -3.28 5.11
CA ALA A 166 16.53 -2.51 4.92
C ALA A 166 16.69 -1.45 3.83
N HIS A 167 17.81 -0.70 3.86
CA HIS A 167 18.12 0.32 2.85
C HIS A 167 18.26 -0.31 1.46
N HIS A 168 19.02 -1.39 1.35
CA HIS A 168 19.18 -2.09 0.07
C HIS A 168 17.85 -2.65 -0.45
N ALA A 169 17.01 -3.22 0.42
CA ALA A 169 15.68 -3.68 0.03
C ALA A 169 14.78 -2.52 -0.42
N PHE A 170 14.84 -1.37 0.26
CA PHE A 170 14.13 -0.15 -0.12
C PHE A 170 14.53 0.32 -1.51
N ASP A 171 15.83 0.46 -1.79
CA ASP A 171 16.34 0.92 -3.09
C ASP A 171 15.88 0.03 -4.24
N ARG A 172 15.97 -1.30 -4.06
CA ARG A 172 15.46 -2.25 -5.08
C ARG A 172 13.96 -2.13 -5.28
N GLY A 173 13.21 -1.84 -4.22
CA GLY A 173 11.76 -1.65 -4.33
C GLY A 173 11.40 -0.38 -5.11
N VAL A 174 12.14 0.71 -4.92
CA VAL A 174 11.98 1.94 -5.74
C VAL A 174 12.33 1.67 -7.19
N ASP A 175 13.43 0.96 -7.46
CA ASP A 175 13.81 0.52 -8.82
C ASP A 175 12.73 -0.36 -9.46
N CYS A 176 12.16 -1.30 -8.71
CA CYS A 176 11.05 -2.13 -9.16
C CYS A 176 9.81 -1.29 -9.53
N ILE A 177 9.46 -0.28 -8.73
CA ILE A 177 8.35 0.64 -9.06
C ILE A 177 8.61 1.30 -10.42
N VAL A 178 9.80 1.86 -10.62
CA VAL A 178 10.15 2.53 -11.89
C VAL A 178 10.04 1.55 -13.06
N LYS A 179 10.54 0.31 -12.91
CA LYS A 179 10.49 -0.71 -13.97
C LYS A 179 9.10 -1.25 -14.25
N CYS A 180 8.20 -1.26 -13.27
CA CYS A 180 6.80 -1.62 -13.46
C CYS A 180 5.98 -0.50 -14.13
N GLN A 181 6.51 0.71 -14.30
CA GLN A 181 5.72 1.79 -14.90
C GLN A 181 5.32 1.43 -16.34
N VAL A 182 4.03 1.52 -16.64
CA VAL A 182 3.50 1.20 -17.96
C VAL A 182 3.88 2.32 -18.93
N VAL A 183 4.54 1.94 -20.02
CA VAL A 183 4.94 2.86 -21.10
C VAL A 183 4.07 2.55 -22.31
N ILE A 184 3.35 3.57 -22.80
CA ILE A 184 2.49 3.49 -23.99
C ILE A 184 3.06 4.44 -25.04
N ASP A 185 3.37 3.92 -26.23
CA ASP A 185 3.94 4.69 -27.34
C ASP A 185 5.18 5.52 -26.95
N GLY A 186 6.03 4.95 -26.07
CA GLY A 186 7.23 5.59 -25.56
C GLY A 186 7.01 6.61 -24.43
N ALA A 187 5.76 6.89 -24.05
CA ALA A 187 5.43 7.79 -22.96
C ALA A 187 5.15 7.03 -21.65
N PRO A 188 5.85 7.35 -20.54
CA PRO A 188 5.53 6.79 -19.23
C PRO A 188 4.15 7.25 -18.76
N THR A 189 3.35 6.32 -18.29
CA THR A 189 2.01 6.56 -17.75
C THR A 189 1.97 6.29 -16.25
N VAL A 190 1.23 5.29 -15.81
CA VAL A 190 1.05 4.90 -14.42
C VAL A 190 1.26 3.40 -14.25
N TRP A 191 0.72 2.79 -13.19
CA TRP A 191 0.90 1.38 -12.86
C TRP A 191 -0.42 0.62 -12.85
N CYS A 192 -0.34 -0.70 -12.99
CA CYS A 192 -1.43 -1.60 -12.65
C CYS A 192 -1.49 -1.80 -11.13
N ALA A 193 -2.62 -2.29 -10.63
CA ALA A 193 -2.74 -2.69 -9.22
C ALA A 193 -1.81 -3.87 -8.87
N GLN A 194 -1.48 -4.71 -9.85
CA GLN A 194 -0.50 -5.78 -9.71
C GLN A 194 0.25 -6.01 -11.02
N HIS A 195 1.51 -6.43 -10.90
CA HIS A 195 2.40 -6.72 -12.00
C HIS A 195 2.98 -8.13 -11.86
N ASP A 196 3.10 -8.84 -12.97
CA ASP A 196 3.73 -10.16 -12.99
C ASP A 196 5.17 -10.07 -12.46
N GLU A 197 5.53 -10.96 -11.54
CA GLU A 197 6.80 -10.88 -10.81
C GLU A 197 8.02 -11.28 -11.63
N VAL A 198 7.83 -11.77 -12.86
CA VAL A 198 8.92 -12.15 -13.77
C VAL A 198 9.08 -11.10 -14.86
N THR A 199 7.98 -10.76 -15.54
CA THR A 199 7.96 -9.86 -16.71
C THR A 199 7.76 -8.41 -16.37
N LEU A 200 7.30 -8.09 -15.16
CA LEU A 200 6.90 -6.74 -14.71
C LEU A 200 5.71 -6.15 -15.46
N ALA A 201 5.07 -6.92 -16.34
CA ALA A 201 3.89 -6.47 -17.07
C ALA A 201 2.67 -6.38 -16.14
N PRO A 202 1.70 -5.48 -16.42
CA PRO A 202 0.39 -5.50 -15.79
C PRO A 202 -0.23 -6.90 -15.79
N ALA A 203 -0.77 -7.33 -14.65
CA ALA A 203 -1.38 -8.65 -14.50
C ALA A 203 -2.80 -8.55 -13.93
N ASP A 204 -3.62 -9.57 -14.22
CA ASP A 204 -4.95 -9.71 -13.62
C ASP A 204 -4.85 -10.10 -12.13
N ALA A 205 -5.93 -9.89 -11.38
CA ALA A 205 -6.10 -10.41 -10.02
C ALA A 205 -7.38 -11.23 -9.88
N ARG A 206 -8.40 -10.66 -9.24
CA ARG A 206 -9.75 -11.25 -9.19
C ARG A 206 -10.41 -11.07 -10.56
N SER A 207 -11.47 -11.81 -10.86
CA SER A 207 -12.12 -11.76 -12.18
C SER A 207 -12.55 -10.35 -12.60
N TYR A 208 -12.86 -9.47 -11.64
CA TYR A 208 -13.24 -8.08 -11.86
C TYR A 208 -12.07 -7.07 -11.76
N GLU A 209 -10.82 -7.55 -11.70
CA GLU A 209 -9.60 -6.73 -11.59
C GLU A 209 -8.60 -7.14 -12.67
N LEU A 210 -8.85 -6.63 -13.88
CA LEU A 210 -8.07 -6.96 -15.06
C LEU A 210 -6.79 -6.10 -15.13
N ALA A 211 -5.80 -6.59 -15.87
CA ALA A 211 -4.58 -5.88 -16.23
C ALA A 211 -4.93 -4.54 -16.89
N SER A 212 -4.59 -3.44 -16.21
CA SER A 212 -5.08 -2.11 -16.53
C SER A 212 -4.17 -1.03 -15.95
N LEU A 213 -4.37 0.22 -16.37
CA LEU A 213 -3.84 1.37 -15.65
C LEU A 213 -4.76 1.66 -14.46
N SER A 214 -4.20 1.65 -13.25
CA SER A 214 -4.96 1.85 -12.01
C SER A 214 -4.92 3.31 -11.58
N GLY A 215 -6.07 3.98 -11.54
CA GLY A 215 -6.16 5.35 -11.03
C GLY A 215 -5.96 5.46 -9.52
N ALA A 216 -6.42 4.45 -8.78
CA ALA A 216 -6.35 4.43 -7.31
C ALA A 216 -4.95 4.12 -6.80
N GLU A 217 -4.38 2.98 -7.20
CA GLU A 217 -3.09 2.52 -6.67
C GLU A 217 -1.95 3.42 -7.13
N SER A 218 -2.02 3.90 -8.39
CA SER A 218 -1.01 4.82 -8.92
C SER A 218 -0.96 6.14 -8.19
N ALA A 219 -2.08 6.62 -7.63
CA ALA A 219 -2.05 7.83 -6.82
C ALA A 219 -1.20 7.63 -5.56
N GLY A 220 -1.28 6.46 -4.92
CA GLY A 220 -0.42 6.09 -3.80
C GLY A 220 1.06 6.03 -4.19
N ILE A 221 1.37 5.39 -5.33
CA ILE A 221 2.73 5.23 -5.83
C ILE A 221 3.37 6.58 -6.15
N VAL A 222 2.72 7.46 -6.91
CA VAL A 222 3.28 8.77 -7.29
C VAL A 222 3.53 9.63 -6.06
N ARG A 223 2.59 9.65 -5.11
CA ARG A 223 2.74 10.40 -3.86
C ARG A 223 3.93 9.89 -3.06
N PHE A 224 4.09 8.58 -2.94
CA PHE A 224 5.28 7.98 -2.32
C PHE A 224 6.57 8.40 -3.05
N LEU A 225 6.64 8.31 -4.37
CA LEU A 225 7.83 8.71 -5.13
C LEU A 225 8.18 10.20 -4.94
N MET A 226 7.17 11.08 -4.82
CA MET A 226 7.37 12.51 -4.53
C MET A 226 7.88 12.78 -3.11
N THR A 227 7.82 11.80 -2.20
CA THR A 227 8.42 11.92 -0.87
C THR A 227 9.91 11.61 -0.84
N LEU A 228 10.47 11.00 -1.88
CA LEU A 228 11.88 10.65 -1.92
C LEU A 228 12.74 11.92 -1.96
N ASP A 229 13.78 11.96 -1.12
CA ASP A 229 14.78 13.02 -1.14
C ASP A 229 15.80 12.74 -2.24
N ASN A 230 16.19 13.78 -2.99
CA ASN A 230 17.11 13.68 -4.12
C ASN A 230 16.75 12.54 -5.11
N PRO A 231 15.51 12.50 -5.64
CA PRO A 231 15.07 11.40 -6.50
C PRO A 231 15.94 11.30 -7.76
N SER A 232 16.19 10.06 -8.21
CA SER A 232 16.95 9.81 -9.44
C SER A 232 16.25 10.39 -10.67
N PRO A 233 16.96 10.64 -11.78
CA PRO A 233 16.34 11.08 -13.03
C PRO A 233 15.21 10.16 -13.51
N ASP A 234 15.33 8.84 -13.27
CA ASP A 234 14.30 7.87 -13.60
C ASP A 234 13.04 8.03 -12.74
N VAL A 235 13.20 8.27 -11.43
CA VAL A 235 12.07 8.59 -10.55
C VAL A 235 11.41 9.90 -10.95
N VAL A 236 12.20 10.93 -11.27
CA VAL A 236 11.68 12.22 -11.76
C VAL A 236 10.88 12.03 -13.05
N ARG A 237 11.38 11.23 -14.00
CA ARG A 237 10.65 10.88 -15.23
C ARG A 237 9.36 10.14 -14.90
N ALA A 238 9.40 9.19 -13.98
CA ALA A 238 8.24 8.40 -13.60
C ALA A 238 7.13 9.26 -12.99
N VAL A 239 7.48 10.15 -12.04
CA VAL A 239 6.54 11.10 -11.43
C VAL A 239 5.91 12.01 -12.49
N LYS A 240 6.73 12.60 -13.38
CA LYS A 240 6.23 13.49 -14.43
C LYS A 240 5.28 12.80 -15.40
N GLY A 241 5.62 11.58 -15.84
CA GLY A 241 4.76 10.77 -16.71
C GLY A 241 3.41 10.46 -16.07
N ALA A 242 3.44 10.02 -14.81
CA ALA A 242 2.23 9.71 -14.07
C ALA A 242 1.35 10.94 -13.83
N VAL A 243 1.94 12.10 -13.52
CA VAL A 243 1.20 13.35 -13.38
C VAL A 243 0.55 13.76 -14.70
N ALA A 244 1.27 13.70 -15.83
CA ALA A 244 0.70 13.99 -17.15
C ALA A 244 -0.46 13.03 -17.49
N TRP A 245 -0.36 11.77 -17.08
CA TRP A 245 -1.46 10.82 -17.19
C TRP A 245 -2.66 11.20 -16.32
N PHE A 246 -2.45 11.61 -15.05
CA PHE A 246 -3.53 12.09 -14.18
C PHE A 246 -4.20 13.36 -14.73
N GLU A 247 -3.45 14.29 -15.32
CA GLU A 247 -4.00 15.49 -15.96
C GLU A 247 -4.88 15.12 -17.17
N SER A 248 -4.39 14.24 -18.05
CA SER A 248 -5.11 13.83 -19.27
C SER A 248 -6.30 12.89 -19.01
N SER A 249 -6.26 12.12 -17.93
CA SER A 249 -7.31 11.13 -17.58
C SER A 249 -8.39 11.67 -16.66
N ARG A 250 -8.35 12.98 -16.39
CA ARG A 250 -9.29 13.71 -15.53
C ARG A 250 -10.70 13.65 -16.10
N ILE A 251 -11.67 13.33 -15.23
CA ILE A 251 -13.10 13.28 -15.55
C ILE A 251 -13.78 14.44 -14.83
N ASP A 252 -14.19 15.45 -15.59
CA ASP A 252 -14.92 16.63 -15.10
C ASP A 252 -16.42 16.55 -15.37
N GLY A 253 -17.20 17.35 -14.64
CA GLY A 253 -18.63 17.50 -14.89
C GLY A 253 -19.50 16.34 -14.39
N TYR A 254 -18.93 15.45 -13.58
CA TYR A 254 -19.65 14.33 -12.97
C TYR A 254 -19.38 14.22 -11.48
N ARG A 255 -20.43 13.91 -10.73
CA ARG A 255 -20.37 13.51 -9.32
C ARG A 255 -20.58 12.00 -9.22
N TYR A 256 -19.68 11.32 -8.51
CA TYR A 256 -19.86 9.91 -8.17
C TYR A 256 -20.72 9.79 -6.92
N ASN A 257 -21.97 9.36 -7.10
CA ASN A 257 -22.87 9.05 -6.00
C ASN A 257 -22.69 7.57 -5.65
N ARG A 258 -22.17 7.30 -4.45
CA ARG A 258 -22.01 5.94 -3.93
C ARG A 258 -22.88 5.78 -2.71
N SER A 259 -23.96 5.03 -2.86
CA SER A 259 -24.83 4.61 -1.76
C SER A 259 -25.13 3.11 -1.85
N SER A 260 -25.61 2.52 -0.75
CA SER A 260 -25.99 1.10 -0.71
C SER A 260 -27.11 0.75 -1.71
N ASN A 261 -27.95 1.72 -2.06
CA ASN A 261 -29.16 1.50 -2.86
C ASN A 261 -28.99 2.00 -4.30
N GLU A 262 -28.15 3.00 -4.52
CA GLU A 262 -27.91 3.61 -5.82
C GLU A 262 -26.45 4.05 -5.94
N THR A 263 -25.73 3.45 -6.89
CA THR A 263 -24.38 3.87 -7.24
C THR A 263 -24.34 4.22 -8.72
N ASN A 264 -24.06 5.48 -9.03
CA ASN A 264 -24.09 6.05 -10.39
C ASN A 264 -23.21 7.29 -10.53
N LEU A 265 -22.99 7.71 -11.79
CA LEU A 265 -22.44 9.02 -12.13
C LEU A 265 -23.58 9.98 -12.46
N ILE A 266 -23.59 11.13 -11.79
CA ILE A 266 -24.59 12.19 -11.98
C ILE A 266 -23.89 13.38 -12.63
N LYS A 267 -24.46 13.96 -13.69
CA LYS A 267 -23.96 15.20 -14.29
C LYS A 267 -23.98 16.32 -13.26
N ASP A 268 -22.83 16.95 -13.03
CA ASP A 268 -22.64 18.06 -12.11
C ASP A 268 -21.40 18.88 -12.56
N PRO A 269 -21.61 19.99 -13.31
CA PRO A 269 -20.53 20.85 -13.79
C PRO A 269 -19.64 21.43 -12.69
N ASN A 270 -20.12 21.47 -11.44
CA ASN A 270 -19.42 22.03 -10.28
C ASN A 270 -18.78 20.94 -9.39
N ALA A 271 -18.88 19.67 -9.79
CA ALA A 271 -18.26 18.58 -9.06
C ALA A 271 -16.74 18.65 -9.12
N ARG A 272 -16.09 18.11 -8.08
CA ARG A 272 -14.65 17.88 -8.09
C ARG A 272 -14.31 16.83 -9.15
N PRO A 273 -13.12 16.93 -9.77
CA PRO A 273 -12.72 15.96 -10.78
C PRO A 273 -12.62 14.55 -10.19
N LEU A 274 -12.90 13.59 -11.07
CA LEU A 274 -12.84 12.16 -10.79
C LEU A 274 -11.81 11.48 -11.69
N TRP A 275 -11.39 10.30 -11.25
CA TRP A 275 -10.64 9.33 -12.01
C TRP A 275 -11.29 7.97 -11.81
N ALA A 276 -11.32 7.16 -12.87
CA ALA A 276 -11.77 5.78 -12.77
C ALA A 276 -10.73 4.94 -12.03
N ARG A 277 -11.16 3.82 -11.47
CA ARG A 277 -10.23 2.88 -10.84
C ARG A 277 -9.41 2.15 -11.89
N PHE A 278 -9.99 1.82 -13.04
CA PHE A 278 -9.32 1.10 -14.11
C PHE A 278 -9.49 1.78 -15.46
N TYR A 279 -8.40 1.82 -16.23
CA TYR A 279 -8.36 2.29 -17.60
C TYR A 279 -7.68 1.24 -18.49
N GLU A 280 -8.16 1.06 -19.71
CA GLU A 280 -7.56 0.12 -20.66
C GLU A 280 -6.12 0.51 -20.99
N LEU A 281 -5.23 -0.48 -21.08
CA LEU A 281 -3.79 -0.29 -21.34
C LEU A 281 -3.46 0.38 -22.68
N LYS A 282 -4.37 0.39 -23.66
CA LYS A 282 -4.10 0.97 -25.00
C LYS A 282 -4.85 2.26 -25.24
N SER A 283 -6.16 2.26 -25.02
CA SER A 283 -7.03 3.39 -25.34
C SER A 283 -7.08 4.43 -24.23
N ASN A 284 -6.59 4.09 -23.03
CA ASN A 284 -6.79 4.87 -21.82
C ASN A 284 -8.27 5.17 -21.52
N ARG A 285 -9.18 4.28 -21.93
CA ARG A 285 -10.61 4.42 -21.68
C ARG A 285 -10.96 3.85 -20.30
N PRO A 286 -11.70 4.60 -19.45
CA PRO A 286 -12.29 4.04 -18.23
C PRO A 286 -13.13 2.79 -18.53
N PHE A 287 -13.02 1.78 -17.69
CA PHE A 287 -13.88 0.60 -17.78
C PHE A 287 -14.27 0.04 -16.41
N PHE A 288 -15.25 -0.86 -16.43
CA PHE A 288 -15.77 -1.58 -15.29
C PHE A 288 -15.79 -3.08 -15.58
N CYS A 289 -15.87 -3.88 -14.52
CA CYS A 289 -15.91 -5.33 -14.67
C CYS A 289 -16.76 -5.93 -13.55
N ASP A 290 -17.47 -7.01 -13.84
CA ASP A 290 -18.19 -7.80 -12.84
C ASP A 290 -17.49 -9.15 -12.62
N ARG A 291 -18.07 -10.02 -11.80
CA ARG A 291 -17.54 -11.34 -11.47
C ARG A 291 -17.39 -12.24 -12.69
N ASP A 292 -18.08 -11.94 -13.79
CA ASP A 292 -17.99 -12.63 -15.08
C ASP A 292 -16.70 -12.30 -15.86
N GLY A 293 -15.93 -11.29 -15.45
CA GLY A 293 -14.69 -10.90 -16.12
C GLY A 293 -14.89 -10.11 -17.41
N VAL A 294 -16.12 -9.66 -17.71
CA VAL A 294 -16.42 -8.96 -18.95
C VAL A 294 -16.30 -7.45 -18.76
N VAL A 295 -15.46 -6.83 -19.59
CA VAL A 295 -15.30 -5.37 -19.66
C VAL A 295 -16.63 -4.69 -20.03
N LYS A 296 -17.01 -3.70 -19.24
CA LYS A 296 -18.15 -2.79 -19.43
C LYS A 296 -17.68 -1.35 -19.47
N TYR A 297 -18.45 -0.46 -20.09
CA TYR A 297 -18.07 0.95 -20.26
C TYR A 297 -19.04 1.93 -19.60
N ASP A 298 -20.14 1.42 -19.04
CA ASP A 298 -21.01 2.14 -18.13
C ASP A 298 -21.14 1.36 -16.81
N ILE A 299 -20.99 2.07 -15.69
CA ILE A 299 -21.14 1.50 -14.35
C ILE A 299 -22.55 0.93 -14.13
N GLN A 300 -23.55 1.36 -14.91
CA GLN A 300 -24.89 0.80 -14.88
C GLN A 300 -24.98 -0.60 -15.51
N GLU A 301 -23.98 -1.03 -16.28
CA GLU A 301 -23.94 -2.36 -16.92
C GLU A 301 -23.41 -3.47 -16.00
N ILE A 302 -22.86 -3.11 -14.83
CA ILE A 302 -22.42 -4.08 -13.82
C ILE A 302 -23.48 -4.30 -12.73
N GLY A 303 -23.49 -5.49 -12.14
CA GLY A 303 -24.44 -5.92 -11.13
C GLY A 303 -24.34 -5.10 -9.84
N ALA A 304 -25.48 -4.95 -9.16
CA ALA A 304 -25.62 -4.08 -7.98
C ALA A 304 -24.60 -4.38 -6.86
N GLU A 305 -24.24 -5.65 -6.67
CA GLU A 305 -23.29 -6.10 -5.65
C GLU A 305 -21.88 -5.52 -5.87
N ARG A 306 -21.32 -5.63 -7.08
CA ARG A 306 -20.02 -5.03 -7.42
C ARG A 306 -20.11 -3.52 -7.57
N ARG A 307 -21.24 -3.02 -8.10
CA ARG A 307 -21.47 -1.60 -8.29
C ARG A 307 -21.41 -0.82 -6.98
N GLY A 308 -22.11 -1.26 -5.93
CA GLY A 308 -22.07 -0.61 -4.61
C GLY A 308 -20.90 -1.05 -3.72
N GLY A 309 -20.51 -2.33 -3.84
CA GLY A 309 -19.50 -2.96 -2.98
C GLY A 309 -18.05 -2.56 -3.28
N TYR A 310 -17.79 -1.96 -4.44
CA TYR A 310 -16.44 -1.58 -4.87
C TYR A 310 -16.37 -0.11 -5.29
N THR A 311 -15.21 0.53 -5.11
CA THR A 311 -15.00 1.93 -5.50
C THR A 311 -14.50 1.98 -6.94
N TRP A 312 -15.35 2.42 -7.87
CA TRP A 312 -15.01 2.52 -9.29
C TRP A 312 -14.52 3.90 -9.73
N TYR A 313 -14.85 4.93 -8.96
CA TYR A 313 -14.39 6.30 -9.18
C TYR A 313 -13.90 6.92 -7.87
N GLY A 314 -12.92 7.80 -7.97
CA GLY A 314 -12.38 8.55 -6.84
C GLY A 314 -11.75 9.86 -7.26
N ASN A 315 -11.43 10.69 -6.28
CA ASN A 315 -10.75 11.97 -6.48
C ASN A 315 -9.23 11.87 -6.30
N TRP A 316 -8.66 10.66 -6.41
CA TRP A 316 -7.27 10.36 -6.06
C TRP A 316 -6.27 11.23 -6.83
N GLY A 317 -6.51 11.45 -8.13
CA GLY A 317 -5.67 12.29 -8.97
C GLY A 317 -5.60 13.74 -8.49
N GLN A 318 -6.67 14.28 -7.88
CA GLN A 318 -6.65 15.65 -7.36
C GLN A 318 -5.59 15.83 -6.28
N THR A 319 -5.42 14.84 -5.41
CA THR A 319 -4.38 14.87 -4.36
C THR A 319 -2.99 14.80 -4.98
N VAL A 320 -2.79 13.96 -5.99
CA VAL A 320 -1.53 13.86 -6.74
C VAL A 320 -1.15 15.22 -7.34
N LEU A 321 -2.07 15.86 -8.07
CA LEU A 321 -1.81 17.16 -8.71
C LEU A 321 -1.48 18.26 -7.68
N ASN A 322 -2.18 18.27 -6.55
CA ASN A 322 -1.93 19.23 -5.47
C ASN A 322 -0.55 19.04 -4.82
N GLU A 323 -0.12 17.79 -4.61
CA GLU A 323 1.19 17.47 -4.04
C GLU A 323 2.32 17.73 -5.04
N TYR A 324 2.09 17.42 -6.33
CA TYR A 324 3.06 17.69 -7.39
C TYR A 324 3.37 19.19 -7.54
N ALA A 325 2.36 20.06 -7.42
CA ALA A 325 2.55 21.51 -7.44
C ALA A 325 3.46 22.02 -6.30
N LYS A 326 3.54 21.29 -5.18
CA LYS A 326 4.48 21.56 -4.09
C LYS A 326 5.84 20.93 -4.37
N TRP A 327 5.85 19.71 -4.89
CA TRP A 327 7.07 18.97 -5.22
C TRP A 327 7.95 19.71 -6.24
N LEU A 328 7.36 20.37 -7.25
CA LEU A 328 8.09 21.20 -8.22
C LEU A 328 8.84 22.39 -7.62
N LYS A 329 8.56 22.76 -6.36
CA LYS A 329 9.21 23.88 -5.66
C LYS A 329 10.36 23.42 -4.75
N ARG A 330 10.55 22.10 -4.59
CA ARG A 330 11.64 21.50 -3.81
C ARG A 330 12.90 21.42 -4.67
#